data_AF-A0A199VVT4-F1
#
_entry.id   AF-A0A199VVT4-F1
#
_cell.length_a   1.000
_cell.length_b   1.000
_cell.length_c   1.000
_cell.angle_alpha   90.00
_cell.angle_beta   90.00
_cell.angle_gamma   90.00
#
_symmetry.space_group_name_H-M   'P 1'
#
loop_
_entity.id
_entity.type
_entity.pdbx_description
1 polymer ?
#
loop_
_entity_poly.entity_id
_entity_poly.type
_entity_poly.pdbx_seq_one_letter_code
_entity_poly.pdbx_strand_id
1 'polypeptide(L)'
;MIEQSAAAAAGGRLEAVVRRRLTSIAKGRGEYRVSIREPAGVAVAVEPAKLVFDGEGRELEFRIRVSADTVKLSPGSARTEFGSITWSDGKRRVRSPIGFTWQQPY
;
A
#
# COMPACT_ATOMS: atom_id res chain seq x y z
N MET A 1 5.85 15.40 -2.97
CA MET A 1 5.50 14.99 -4.35
C MET A 1 5.54 13.46 -4.37
N ILE A 2 4.38 12.80 -4.33
CA ILE A 2 4.32 11.33 -4.42
C ILE A 2 4.15 11.02 -5.90
N GLU A 3 5.23 10.60 -6.55
CA GLU A 3 5.15 10.07 -7.91
C GLU A 3 4.48 8.69 -7.81
N GLN A 4 3.18 8.64 -8.12
CA GLN A 4 2.45 7.38 -8.29
C GLN A 4 2.49 7.05 -9.77
N SER A 5 3.35 6.12 -10.17
CA SER A 5 3.32 5.55 -11.51
C SER A 5 2.26 4.46 -11.54
N ALA A 6 1.12 4.73 -12.19
CA ALA A 6 0.13 3.73 -12.56
C ALA A 6 0.42 3.30 -14.00
N ALA A 7 0.66 2.01 -14.23
CA ALA A 7 0.79 1.45 -15.57
C ALA A 7 -0.43 0.56 -15.80
N ALA A 8 -1.28 0.95 -16.76
CA ALA A 8 -2.35 0.07 -17.21
C ALA A 8 -1.72 -1.05 -18.05
N ALA A 9 -1.76 -2.29 -17.55
CA ALA A 9 -1.36 -3.45 -18.33
C ALA A 9 -2.48 -3.77 -19.34
N ALA A 10 -2.11 -4.03 -20.60
CA ALA A 10 -3.06 -4.35 -21.66
C ALA A 10 -3.86 -5.63 -21.28
N GLY A 11 -5.18 -5.49 -21.12
CA GLY A 11 -6.09 -6.62 -20.83
C GLY A 11 -7.02 -6.46 -19.62
N GLY A 12 -7.53 -5.27 -19.31
CA GLY A 12 -8.55 -5.09 -18.26
C GLY A 12 -8.03 -5.20 -16.82
N ARG A 13 -6.71 -5.06 -16.62
CA ARG A 13 -6.08 -5.10 -15.30
C ARG A 13 -5.41 -3.76 -14.98
N LEU A 14 -5.75 -3.20 -13.84
CA LEU A 14 -5.17 -1.99 -13.28
C LEU A 14 -4.01 -2.36 -12.36
N GLU A 15 -2.86 -1.72 -12.52
CA GLU A 15 -1.73 -1.90 -11.62
C GLU A 15 -1.09 -0.55 -11.26
N ALA A 16 -0.64 -0.43 -10.01
CA ALA A 16 0.14 0.71 -9.56
C ALA A 16 1.19 0.29 -8.53
N VAL A 17 2.30 1.00 -8.53
CA VAL A 17 3.37 0.81 -7.54
C VAL A 17 3.59 2.11 -6.80
N VAL A 18 3.59 2.04 -5.47
CA VAL A 18 3.80 3.18 -4.58
C VAL A 18 5.02 2.92 -3.71
N ARG A 19 5.99 3.83 -3.75
CA ARG A 19 7.16 3.82 -2.86
C ARG A 19 6.86 4.61 -1.59
N ARG A 20 7.22 4.07 -0.44
CA ARG A 20 7.02 4.69 0.88
C ARG A 20 8.24 4.47 1.75
N ARG A 21 8.46 5.39 2.68
CA ARG A 21 9.57 5.35 3.65
C ARG A 21 9.01 5.43 5.05
N LEU A 22 9.57 4.64 5.97
CA LEU A 22 9.26 4.70 7.40
C LEU A 22 10.51 5.13 8.15
N THR A 23 10.34 6.06 9.08
CA THR A 23 11.39 6.53 9.99
C THR A 23 11.19 5.92 11.36
N SER A 24 12.23 5.29 11.91
CA SER A 24 12.25 4.82 13.29
C SER A 24 12.40 6.00 14.25
N ILE A 25 11.49 6.10 15.22
CA ILE A 25 11.60 6.99 16.38
C ILE A 25 12.07 6.23 17.64
N ALA A 26 12.51 4.98 17.46
CA ALA A 26 12.90 4.11 18.55
C ALA A 26 14.41 4.20 18.80
N LYS A 27 14.81 4.39 20.06
CA LYS A 27 16.23 4.43 20.45
C LYS A 27 17.00 3.13 20.19
N GLY A 28 16.30 1.99 20.11
CA GLY A 28 16.90 0.66 19.93
C GLY A 28 16.47 -0.03 18.64
N ARG A 29 17.04 -1.21 18.41
CA ARG A 29 16.69 -2.06 17.27
C ARG A 29 15.22 -2.48 17.31
N GLY A 30 14.53 -2.38 16.19
CA GLY A 30 13.13 -2.76 16.04
C GLY A 30 12.90 -3.54 14.75
N GLU A 31 12.25 -4.71 14.87
CA GLU A 31 11.86 -5.54 13.73
C GLU A 31 10.35 -5.46 13.54
N TYR A 32 9.92 -4.89 12.41
CA TYR A 32 8.51 -4.74 12.06
C TYR A 32 8.15 -5.69 10.92
N ARG A 33 7.08 -6.47 11.12
CA ARG A 33 6.47 -7.29 10.07
C ARG A 33 5.22 -6.61 9.54
N VAL A 34 4.98 -6.76 8.24
CA VAL A 34 3.79 -6.25 7.59
C VAL A 34 2.62 -7.21 7.76
N SER A 35 1.43 -6.66 7.92
CA SER A 35 0.15 -7.36 7.81
C SER A 35 -0.78 -6.52 6.93
N ILE A 36 -1.48 -7.17 6.01
CA ILE A 36 -2.26 -6.50 4.98
C ILE A 36 -3.73 -6.90 5.16
N ARG A 37 -4.60 -5.90 5.21
CA ARG A 37 -6.04 -6.06 4.97
C ARG A 37 -6.30 -5.55 3.57
N GLU A 38 -6.50 -6.46 2.63
CA GLU A 38 -6.74 -6.10 1.23
C GLU A 38 -8.10 -5.42 1.08
N PRO A 39 -8.21 -4.35 0.26
CA PRO A 39 -9.49 -3.86 -0.21
C PRO A 39 -10.18 -4.96 -1.04
N ALA A 40 -11.52 -5.01 -1.03
CA ALA A 40 -12.26 -6.03 -1.77
C ALA A 40 -11.97 -5.92 -3.28
N GLY A 41 -11.59 -7.03 -3.92
CA GLY A 41 -11.27 -7.07 -5.35
C GLY A 41 -9.92 -6.43 -5.73
N VAL A 42 -9.06 -6.11 -4.76
CA VAL A 42 -7.74 -5.51 -4.99
C VAL A 42 -6.67 -6.36 -4.31
N ALA A 43 -5.73 -6.88 -5.07
CA ALA A 43 -4.55 -7.55 -4.53
C ALA A 43 -3.50 -6.52 -4.12
N VAL A 44 -2.87 -6.71 -2.96
CA VAL A 44 -1.86 -5.81 -2.41
C VAL A 44 -0.63 -6.60 -1.96
N ALA A 45 0.52 -6.29 -2.53
CA ALA A 45 1.81 -6.87 -2.15
C ALA A 45 2.76 -5.79 -1.61
N VAL A 46 3.57 -6.14 -0.60
CA VAL A 46 4.54 -5.23 0.01
C VAL A 46 5.94 -5.86 0.04
N GLU A 47 6.94 -5.09 -0.38
CA GLU A 47 8.34 -5.52 -0.37
C GLU A 47 9.30 -4.45 0.15
N PRO A 48 10.18 -4.77 1.10
CA PRO A 48 10.25 -6.06 1.83
C PRO A 48 9.07 -6.22 2.79
N ALA A 49 8.69 -7.46 3.13
CA ALA A 49 7.63 -7.75 4.12
C ALA A 49 8.07 -7.55 5.58
N LYS A 50 9.36 -7.25 5.78
CA LYS A 50 9.99 -7.06 7.08
C LYS A 50 10.96 -5.88 7.02
N LEU A 51 10.87 -5.00 8.00
CA LEU A 51 11.75 -3.83 8.16
C LEU A 51 12.49 -3.94 9.49
N VAL A 52 13.83 -3.86 9.44
CA VAL A 52 14.69 -3.95 10.61
C VAL A 52 15.40 -2.62 10.79
N PHE A 53 14.91 -1.81 11.71
CA PHE A 53 15.52 -0.54 12.08
C PHE A 53 16.59 -0.77 13.14
N ASP A 54 17.76 -0.15 12.96
CA ASP A 54 18.90 -0.31 13.87
C ASP A 54 19.20 1.00 14.63
N GLY A 55 18.15 1.59 15.21
CA GLY A 55 18.23 2.82 16.00
C GLY A 55 17.28 3.93 15.54
N GLU A 56 17.41 5.07 16.21
CA GLU A 56 16.57 6.25 16.02
C GLU A 56 16.97 7.01 14.76
N GLY A 57 16.00 7.61 14.07
CA GLY A 57 16.22 8.37 12.84
C GLY A 57 16.54 7.52 11.60
N ARG A 58 16.67 6.19 11.75
CA ARG A 58 16.88 5.28 10.62
C ARG A 58 15.61 5.21 9.78
N GLU A 59 15.79 5.34 8.48
CA GLU A 59 14.71 5.24 7.52
C GLU A 59 14.89 4.04 6.60
N LEU A 60 13.80 3.34 6.33
CA LEU A 60 13.77 2.24 5.38
C LEU A 60 12.65 2.45 4.36
N GLU A 61 12.96 2.18 3.10
CA GLU A 61 12.02 2.23 2.00
C GLU A 61 11.35 0.85 1.80
N PHE A 62 10.08 0.87 1.43
CA PHE A 62 9.34 -0.28 0.95
C PHE A 62 8.45 0.12 -0.23
N ARG A 63 8.10 -0.88 -1.03
CA ARG A 63 7.24 -0.78 -2.20
C ARG A 63 5.92 -1.47 -1.92
N ILE A 64 4.84 -0.82 -2.32
CA ILE A 64 3.48 -1.37 -2.30
C ILE A 64 3.08 -1.55 -3.77
N ARG A 65 2.75 -2.77 -4.16
CA ARG A 65 2.17 -3.07 -5.46
C ARG A 65 0.69 -3.36 -5.27
N VAL A 66 -0.16 -2.67 -6.02
CA VAL A 66 -1.60 -2.90 -6.03
C VAL A 66 -2.02 -3.32 -7.43
N SER A 67 -2.91 -4.30 -7.51
CA SER A 67 -3.49 -4.72 -8.77
C SER A 67 -4.96 -5.08 -8.59
N ALA A 68 -5.80 -4.69 -9.54
CA ALA A 68 -7.22 -5.00 -9.55
C ALA A 68 -7.71 -5.17 -10.97
N ASP A 69 -8.74 -5.97 -11.19
CA ASP A 69 -9.42 -6.01 -12.47
C ASP A 69 -10.26 -4.74 -12.66
N THR A 70 -10.46 -4.34 -13.91
CA THR A 70 -11.40 -3.28 -14.23
C THR A 70 -12.81 -3.76 -13.93
N VAL A 71 -13.65 -2.84 -13.45
CA VAL A 71 -15.06 -3.09 -13.18
C VAL A 71 -15.90 -2.21 -14.09
N LYS A 72 -17.03 -2.75 -14.56
CA LYS A 72 -18.00 -1.94 -15.31
C LYS A 72 -18.75 -1.03 -14.33
N LEU A 73 -18.63 0.27 -14.53
CA LEU A 73 -19.37 1.30 -13.80
C LEU A 73 -20.22 2.09 -14.78
N SER A 74 -21.33 2.65 -14.31
CA SER A 74 -22.11 3.62 -15.09
C SER A 74 -21.27 4.88 -15.33
N PRO A 75 -21.46 5.59 -16.46
CA PRO A 75 -20.82 6.88 -16.71
C PRO A 75 -21.00 7.85 -15.53
N GLY A 76 -19.93 8.52 -15.13
CA GLY A 76 -19.91 9.43 -13.98
C GLY A 76 -19.90 8.75 -12.60
N SER A 77 -19.86 7.42 -12.52
CA SER A 77 -19.84 6.70 -11.25
C SER A 77 -18.42 6.32 -10.80
N ALA A 78 -18.23 6.20 -9.49
CA ALA A 78 -17.02 5.70 -8.87
C ALA A 78 -17.34 4.69 -7.76
N ARG A 79 -16.45 3.71 -7.59
CA ARG A 79 -16.48 2.75 -6.50
C ARG A 79 -15.15 2.82 -5.75
N THR A 80 -15.20 2.92 -4.44
CA THR A 80 -14.00 2.90 -3.59
C THR A 80 -14.08 1.76 -2.61
N GLU A 81 -12.99 0.99 -2.52
CA GLU A 81 -12.82 -0.05 -1.52
C GLU A 81 -11.64 0.29 -0.61
N PHE A 82 -11.74 -0.11 0.66
CA PHE A 82 -10.77 0.25 1.68
C PHE A 82 -10.07 -0.96 2.29
N GLY A 83 -8.75 -0.85 2.35
CA GLY A 83 -7.85 -1.79 3.03
C GLY A 83 -6.91 -1.05 3.98
N SER A 84 -5.90 -1.76 4.47
CA SER A 84 -4.82 -1.14 5.23
C SER A 84 -3.58 -2.01 5.28
N ILE A 85 -2.42 -1.37 5.31
CA ILE A 85 -1.15 -1.98 5.69
C ILE A 85 -0.90 -1.67 7.16
N THR A 86 -0.46 -2.66 7.93
CA THR A 86 -0.07 -2.51 9.33
C THR A 86 1.33 -3.07 9.54
N TRP A 87 2.22 -2.27 10.13
CA TRP A 87 3.53 -2.68 10.57
C TRP A 87 3.52 -2.92 12.08
N SER A 88 3.99 -4.08 12.52
CA SER A 88 4.07 -4.39 13.95
C SER A 88 5.32 -5.17 14.33
N ASP A 89 5.87 -4.84 15.50
CA ASP A 89 6.93 -5.57 16.20
C ASP A 89 6.37 -6.40 17.38
N GLY A 90 5.04 -6.58 17.44
CA GLY A 90 4.33 -7.22 18.54
C GLY A 90 3.94 -6.29 19.70
N LYS A 91 4.55 -5.10 19.83
CA LYS A 91 4.24 -4.10 20.88
C LYS A 91 3.62 -2.83 20.29
N ARG A 92 4.20 -2.36 19.20
CA ARG A 92 3.81 -1.16 18.45
C ARG A 92 3.09 -1.58 17.18
N ARG A 93 2.10 -0.77 16.78
CA ARG A 93 1.33 -0.97 15.55
C ARG A 93 1.25 0.35 14.80
N VAL A 94 1.77 0.38 13.59
CA VAL A 94 1.69 1.54 12.69
C VAL A 94 0.81 1.14 11.52
N ARG A 95 -0.38 1.75 11.42
CA ARG A 95 -1.38 1.41 10.40
C ARG A 95 -1.51 2.53 9.38
N SER A 96 -1.54 2.18 8.10
CA SER A 96 -1.78 3.09 6.99
C SER A 96 -2.99 2.59 6.17
N PRO A 97 -4.04 3.41 5.97
CA PRO A 97 -5.19 3.04 5.15
C PRO A 97 -4.83 3.01 3.66
N ILE A 98 -5.50 2.14 2.91
CA ILE A 98 -5.45 2.09 1.44
C ILE A 98 -6.87 2.36 0.96
N GLY A 99 -7.04 3.36 0.09
CA GLY A 99 -8.25 3.54 -0.71
C GLY A 99 -7.93 3.23 -2.16
N PHE A 100 -8.69 2.32 -2.77
CA PHE A 100 -8.60 2.03 -4.20
C PHE A 100 -9.91 2.43 -4.85
N THR A 101 -9.84 3.30 -5.86
CA THR A 101 -11.02 3.84 -6.54
C THR A 101 -11.02 3.44 -8.00
N TRP A 102 -12.06 2.72 -8.41
CA TRP A 102 -12.45 2.61 -9.81
C TRP A 102 -13.35 3.80 -10.14
N GLN A 103 -13.05 4.48 -11.24
CA GLN A 103 -13.84 5.62 -11.70
C GLN A 103 -14.09 5.50 -13.20
N GLN A 104 -15.32 5.77 -13.61
CA GLN A 104 -15.71 5.88 -15.01
C GLN A 104 -16.08 7.34 -15.28
N PRO A 105 -15.27 8.07 -16.07
CA PRO A 105 -15.64 9.39 -16.55
C PRO A 105 -16.95 9.36 -17.35
N TYR A 106 -17.60 10.52 -17.48
CA TYR A 106 -18.74 10.71 -18.40
C TYR A 106 -18.35 10.39 -19.84
#